data_AF-A0A6B1EXX3-F1
#
_entry.id   AF-A0A6B1EXX3-F1
#
_cell.length_a   1.000
_cell.length_b   1.000
_cell.length_c   1.000
_cell.angle_alpha   90.00
_cell.angle_beta   90.00
_cell.angle_gamma   90.00
#
_symmetry.space_group_name_H-M   'P 1'
#
loop_
_entity.id
_entity.type
_entity.pdbx_description
1 polymer ?
#
loop_
_entity_poly.entity_id
_entity_poly.type
_entity_poly.pdbx_seq_one_letter_code
_entity_poly.pdbx_strand_id
1 'polypeptide(L)'
;MKNITEMSQSEFRKFLSSLVNSEIFKSRERLAGLLGKNSSRETLETEFLEFHGDYEELATQLEAYTEDPLNRLHPHATFTKKLKRQRDYILANRKTTLKERIYRRMGIYLESDPKPNKKITELSQDGYRQLLRSLVTQNLFAVREQLAALLAEDASFEALDIAFREFFVAYELLELALEDYHYDPDEGLEINPEFAEELGKVDAHLKAGGKTYSLEEVFEELEGE
;
A
#
# COMPACT_ATOMS: atom_id res chain seq x y z
N MET A 1 3.19 -1.27 16.55
CA MET A 1 1.73 -1.55 16.66
C MET A 1 1.52 -2.73 17.59
N LYS A 2 0.41 -2.76 18.35
CA LYS A 2 0.03 -3.94 19.15
C LYS A 2 -0.45 -5.06 18.21
N ASN A 3 -0.22 -6.32 18.58
CA ASN A 3 -0.87 -7.44 17.91
C ASN A 3 -2.40 -7.33 18.07
N ILE A 4 -3.18 -7.78 17.10
CA ILE A 4 -4.65 -7.76 17.18
C ILE A 4 -5.14 -8.47 18.45
N THR A 5 -4.44 -9.52 18.85
CA THR A 5 -4.77 -10.34 20.02
C THR A 5 -4.54 -9.62 21.35
N GLU A 6 -3.82 -8.50 21.34
CA GLU A 6 -3.52 -7.66 22.51
C GLU A 6 -4.38 -6.39 22.54
N MET A 7 -5.18 -6.14 21.49
CA MET A 7 -6.08 -5.01 21.45
C MET A 7 -7.32 -5.27 22.29
N SER A 8 -7.72 -4.27 23.06
CA SER A 8 -9.08 -4.21 23.59
C SER A 8 -10.09 -4.10 22.44
N GLN A 9 -11.36 -4.45 22.71
CA GLN A 9 -12.42 -4.38 21.70
C GLN A 9 -12.58 -2.96 21.10
N SER A 10 -12.37 -1.91 21.91
CA SER A 10 -12.45 -0.53 21.44
C SER A 10 -11.24 -0.13 20.58
N GLU A 11 -10.02 -0.57 20.94
CA GLU A 11 -8.82 -0.38 20.12
C GLU A 11 -8.96 -1.10 18.77
N PHE A 12 -9.42 -2.36 18.78
CA PHE A 12 -9.60 -3.13 17.56
C PHE A 12 -10.63 -2.49 16.63
N ARG A 13 -11.78 -2.06 17.16
CA ARG A 13 -12.79 -1.35 16.36
C ARG A 13 -12.30 -0.03 15.78
N LYS A 14 -11.51 0.75 16.53
CA LYS A 14 -10.88 1.97 16.02
C LYS A 14 -9.91 1.67 14.88
N PHE A 15 -9.10 0.63 15.03
CA PHE A 15 -8.21 0.16 13.96
C PHE A 15 -8.99 -0.29 12.73
N LEU A 16 -10.00 -1.15 12.86
CA LEU A 16 -10.82 -1.56 11.72
C LEU A 16 -11.53 -0.36 11.06
N SER A 17 -11.94 0.62 11.86
CA SER A 17 -12.51 1.88 11.37
C SER A 17 -11.50 2.70 10.56
N SER A 18 -10.21 2.72 10.92
CA SER A 18 -9.19 3.39 10.10
C SER A 18 -9.00 2.67 8.77
N LEU A 19 -8.98 1.33 8.78
CA LEU A 19 -8.85 0.53 7.56
C LEU A 19 -10.00 0.78 6.58
N VAL A 20 -11.26 0.64 7.02
CA VAL A 20 -12.41 0.80 6.10
C VAL A 20 -12.59 2.23 5.61
N ASN A 21 -12.00 3.21 6.28
CA ASN A 21 -12.08 4.62 5.88
C ASN A 21 -10.81 5.12 5.16
N SER A 22 -9.87 4.23 4.82
CA SER A 22 -8.69 4.57 4.01
C SER A 22 -9.10 5.21 2.67
N GLU A 23 -8.30 6.18 2.21
CA GLU A 23 -8.58 6.94 0.98
C GLU A 23 -8.55 6.06 -0.28
N ILE A 24 -7.90 4.89 -0.24
CA ILE A 24 -7.81 3.93 -1.36
C ILE A 24 -9.20 3.55 -1.89
N PHE A 25 -10.20 3.51 -1.00
CA PHE A 25 -11.58 3.18 -1.38
C PHE A 25 -12.21 4.31 -2.21
N LYS A 26 -11.86 5.57 -1.95
CA LYS A 26 -12.34 6.72 -2.72
C LYS A 26 -11.59 6.85 -4.05
N SER A 27 -10.27 6.73 -4.06
CA SER A 27 -9.48 6.75 -5.31
C SER A 27 -9.84 5.58 -6.21
N ARG A 28 -10.16 4.41 -5.66
CA ARG A 28 -10.73 3.29 -6.44
C ARG A 28 -12.01 3.67 -7.17
N GLU A 29 -12.97 4.32 -6.51
CA GLU A 29 -14.24 4.72 -7.17
C GLU A 29 -14.00 5.74 -8.28
N ARG A 30 -13.12 6.72 -8.04
CA ARG A 30 -12.73 7.70 -9.06
C ARG A 30 -12.07 7.01 -10.26
N LEU A 31 -11.09 6.15 -10.02
CA LEU A 31 -10.37 5.41 -11.06
C LEU A 31 -11.31 4.49 -11.85
N ALA A 32 -12.20 3.76 -11.18
CA ALA A 32 -13.23 2.94 -11.84
C ALA A 32 -14.17 3.78 -12.71
N GLY A 33 -14.58 4.95 -12.23
CA GLY A 33 -15.38 5.91 -12.98
C GLY A 33 -14.68 6.41 -14.25
N LEU A 34 -13.39 6.75 -14.16
CA LEU A 34 -12.57 7.17 -15.31
C LEU A 34 -12.40 6.04 -16.33
N LEU A 35 -12.21 4.80 -15.87
CA LEU A 35 -12.16 3.64 -16.75
C LEU A 35 -13.46 3.43 -17.51
N GLY A 36 -14.61 3.60 -16.86
CA GLY A 36 -15.94 3.50 -17.47
C GLY A 36 -16.23 4.61 -18.49
N LYS A 37 -15.67 5.80 -18.29
CA LYS A 37 -15.80 6.95 -19.22
C LYS A 37 -14.85 6.90 -20.42
N ASN A 38 -13.98 5.88 -20.49
CA ASN A 38 -12.92 5.81 -21.48
C ASN A 38 -11.97 7.03 -21.48
N SER A 39 -11.67 7.58 -20.29
CA SER A 39 -10.76 8.73 -20.12
C SER A 39 -9.38 8.51 -20.73
N SER A 40 -8.66 9.60 -21.02
CA SER A 40 -7.29 9.55 -21.57
C SER A 40 -6.31 8.84 -20.62
N ARG A 41 -5.17 8.41 -21.16
CA ARG A 41 -4.09 7.80 -20.37
C ARG A 41 -3.58 8.76 -19.30
N GLU A 42 -3.31 10.00 -19.65
CA GLU A 42 -2.84 11.04 -18.73
C GLU A 42 -3.76 11.21 -17.52
N THR A 43 -5.07 11.31 -17.73
CA THR A 43 -6.04 11.41 -16.62
C THR A 43 -6.05 10.15 -15.76
N LEU A 44 -5.86 8.98 -16.35
CA LEU A 44 -5.77 7.72 -15.60
C LEU A 44 -4.46 7.62 -14.81
N GLU A 45 -3.34 8.14 -15.33
CA GLU A 45 -2.04 8.18 -14.66
C GLU A 45 -2.07 9.11 -13.44
N THR A 46 -2.70 10.28 -13.54
CA THR A 46 -2.89 11.17 -12.40
C THR A 46 -3.68 10.51 -11.28
N GLU A 47 -4.81 9.87 -11.59
CA GLU A 47 -5.61 9.19 -10.57
C GLU A 47 -4.93 7.92 -10.05
N PHE A 48 -4.16 7.22 -10.90
CA PHE A 48 -3.40 6.06 -10.47
C PHE A 48 -2.29 6.43 -9.47
N LEU A 49 -1.66 7.59 -9.61
CA LEU A 49 -0.70 8.11 -8.64
C LEU A 49 -1.35 8.26 -7.26
N GLU A 50 -2.55 8.86 -7.19
CA GLU A 50 -3.32 8.96 -5.94
C GLU A 50 -3.68 7.58 -5.39
N PHE A 51 -4.22 6.69 -6.24
CA PHE A 51 -4.55 5.31 -5.86
C PHE A 51 -3.34 4.55 -5.31
N HIS A 52 -2.16 4.71 -5.92
CA HIS A 52 -0.94 4.05 -5.48
C HIS A 52 -0.47 4.57 -4.12
N GLY A 53 -0.47 5.89 -3.91
CA GLY A 53 -0.14 6.49 -2.62
C GLY A 53 -1.09 6.03 -1.51
N ASP A 54 -2.40 6.03 -1.78
CA ASP A 54 -3.40 5.55 -0.82
C ASP A 54 -3.22 4.06 -0.50
N TYR A 55 -2.80 3.26 -1.49
CA TYR A 55 -2.47 1.84 -1.31
C TYR A 55 -1.26 1.65 -0.39
N GLU A 56 -0.21 2.47 -0.53
CA GLU A 56 0.96 2.41 0.34
C GLU A 56 0.62 2.76 1.79
N GLU A 57 -0.27 3.73 2.00
CA GLU A 57 -0.77 4.07 3.34
C GLU A 57 -1.52 2.89 3.96
N LEU A 58 -2.40 2.23 3.19
CA LEU A 58 -3.09 1.03 3.65
C LEU A 58 -2.10 -0.11 3.96
N ALA A 59 -1.11 -0.33 3.09
CA ALA A 59 -0.09 -1.35 3.27
C ALA A 59 0.67 -1.15 4.58
N THR A 60 1.09 0.08 4.87
CA THR A 60 1.79 0.47 6.10
C THR A 60 1.00 0.08 7.36
N GLN A 61 -0.32 0.28 7.35
CA GLN A 61 -1.19 -0.11 8.47
C GLN A 61 -1.30 -1.63 8.65
N LEU A 62 -1.09 -2.42 7.60
CA LEU A 62 -1.28 -3.88 7.58
C LEU A 62 0.02 -4.68 7.76
N GLU A 63 1.18 -4.08 7.53
CA GLU A 63 2.50 -4.72 7.65
C GLU A 63 2.72 -5.45 8.98
N ALA A 64 2.23 -4.84 10.08
CA ALA A 64 2.35 -5.39 11.43
C ALA A 64 1.51 -6.66 11.66
N TYR A 65 0.63 -7.03 10.73
CA TYR A 65 -0.35 -8.11 10.88
C TYR A 65 -0.16 -9.26 9.89
N THR A 66 1.04 -9.37 9.31
CA THR A 66 1.43 -10.43 8.36
C THR A 66 1.56 -11.84 8.97
N GLU A 67 1.21 -12.02 10.24
CA GLU A 67 1.06 -13.33 10.86
C GLU A 67 -0.04 -14.17 10.16
N ASP A 68 0.00 -15.50 10.30
CA ASP A 68 -0.92 -16.41 9.61
C ASP A 68 -2.40 -16.03 9.86
N PRO A 69 -3.12 -15.49 8.86
CA PRO A 69 -4.49 -15.02 9.03
C PRO A 69 -5.48 -16.16 9.25
N LEU A 70 -5.07 -17.42 9.08
CA LEU A 70 -5.89 -18.60 9.35
C LEU A 70 -5.75 -19.11 10.78
N ASN A 71 -4.76 -18.60 11.52
CA ASN A 71 -4.51 -19.05 12.89
C ASN A 71 -5.77 -18.84 13.73
N ARG A 72 -6.20 -19.87 14.48
CA ARG A 72 -7.43 -19.90 15.31
C ARG A 72 -8.76 -20.07 14.57
N LEU A 73 -8.79 -20.09 13.24
CA LEU A 73 -10.02 -20.44 12.51
C LEU A 73 -10.23 -21.95 12.49
N HIS A 74 -11.49 -22.39 12.56
CA HIS A 74 -11.82 -23.81 12.51
C HIS A 74 -11.45 -24.43 11.14
N PRO A 75 -10.51 -25.38 11.05
CA PRO A 75 -9.87 -25.77 9.78
C PRO A 75 -10.83 -26.38 8.76
N HIS A 76 -11.95 -26.94 9.21
CA HIS A 76 -12.95 -27.56 8.34
C HIS A 76 -14.09 -26.64 7.92
N ALA A 77 -14.17 -25.42 8.45
CA ALA A 77 -15.18 -24.46 8.04
C ALA A 77 -14.98 -24.05 6.57
N THR A 78 -16.08 -23.90 5.83
CA THR A 78 -16.04 -23.52 4.40
C THR A 78 -15.27 -22.22 4.18
N PHE A 79 -15.48 -21.24 5.05
CA PHE A 79 -14.78 -19.97 5.05
C PHE A 79 -13.26 -20.14 5.20
N THR A 80 -12.81 -20.91 6.20
CA THR A 80 -11.39 -21.18 6.43
C THR A 80 -10.75 -21.90 5.25
N LYS A 81 -11.47 -22.83 4.60
CA LYS A 81 -10.99 -23.48 3.36
C LYS A 81 -10.84 -22.49 2.20
N LYS A 82 -11.76 -21.51 2.07
CA LYS A 82 -11.65 -20.43 1.06
C LYS A 82 -10.39 -19.60 1.29
N LEU A 83 -10.23 -19.05 2.50
CA LEU A 83 -9.05 -18.24 2.84
C LEU A 83 -7.75 -19.04 2.70
N LYS A 84 -7.77 -20.32 3.08
CA LYS A 84 -6.62 -21.22 2.90
C LYS A 84 -6.20 -21.34 1.44
N ARG A 85 -7.14 -21.54 0.52
CA ARG A 85 -6.81 -21.63 -0.92
C ARG A 85 -6.19 -20.34 -1.45
N GLN A 86 -6.73 -19.19 -1.04
CA GLN A 86 -6.18 -17.88 -1.44
C GLN A 86 -4.78 -17.66 -0.87
N ARG A 87 -4.57 -18.01 0.41
CA ARG A 87 -3.26 -17.94 1.05
C ARG A 87 -2.25 -18.89 0.41
N ASP A 88 -2.64 -20.14 0.16
CA ASP A 88 -1.79 -21.12 -0.53
C ASP A 88 -1.38 -20.61 -1.92
N TYR A 89 -2.31 -19.96 -2.64
CA TYR A 89 -2.01 -19.28 -3.91
C TYR A 89 -1.02 -18.12 -3.73
N ILE A 90 -1.22 -17.25 -2.73
CA ILE A 90 -0.29 -16.15 -2.44
C ILE A 90 1.10 -16.70 -2.17
N LEU A 91 1.23 -17.65 -1.25
CA LEU A 91 2.52 -18.23 -0.87
C LEU A 91 3.23 -18.93 -2.03
N ALA A 92 2.48 -19.54 -2.97
CA ALA A 92 3.05 -20.19 -4.13
C ALA A 92 3.55 -19.22 -5.22
N ASN A 93 3.05 -17.98 -5.25
CA ASN A 93 3.36 -17.01 -6.31
C ASN A 93 4.17 -15.80 -5.82
N ARG A 94 4.18 -15.53 -4.51
CA ARG A 94 4.95 -14.48 -3.87
C ARG A 94 6.45 -14.75 -4.07
N LYS A 95 7.15 -13.80 -4.65
CA LYS A 95 8.61 -13.83 -4.89
C LYS A 95 9.36 -12.99 -3.86
N THR A 96 8.66 -12.07 -3.21
CA THR A 96 9.22 -11.07 -2.30
C THR A 96 8.97 -11.37 -0.82
N THR A 97 9.95 -11.07 0.01
CA THR A 97 9.80 -10.98 1.47
C THR A 97 9.07 -9.70 1.86
N LEU A 98 8.52 -9.64 3.08
CA LEU A 98 7.89 -8.41 3.60
C LEU A 98 8.83 -7.21 3.54
N LYS A 99 10.09 -7.40 3.93
CA LYS A 99 11.12 -6.36 3.91
C LYS A 99 11.27 -5.77 2.50
N GLU A 100 11.39 -6.63 1.48
CA GLU A 100 11.54 -6.22 0.09
C GLU A 100 10.31 -5.45 -0.42
N ARG A 101 9.08 -5.86 -0.03
CA ARG A 101 7.86 -5.12 -0.39
C ARG A 101 7.80 -3.73 0.23
N ILE A 102 8.27 -3.57 1.47
CA ILE A 102 8.40 -2.27 2.13
C ILE A 102 9.37 -1.37 1.34
N TYR A 103 10.56 -1.87 0.98
CA TYR A 103 11.51 -1.08 0.20
C TYR A 103 10.98 -0.69 -1.17
N ARG A 104 10.30 -1.61 -1.87
CA ARG A 104 9.74 -1.33 -3.20
C ARG A 104 8.69 -0.21 -3.19
N ARG A 105 7.83 -0.16 -2.16
CA ARG A 105 6.88 0.95 -2.00
C ARG A 105 7.60 2.29 -1.81
N MET A 106 8.79 2.28 -1.21
CA MET A 106 9.62 3.48 -1.09
C MET A 106 10.46 3.78 -2.36
N GLY A 107 10.22 3.09 -3.48
CA GLY A 107 11.03 3.21 -4.70
C GLY A 107 12.43 2.58 -4.60
N ILE A 108 12.75 1.88 -3.51
CA ILE A 108 14.08 1.31 -3.26
C ILE A 108 14.09 -0.16 -3.67
N TYR A 109 15.07 -0.55 -4.50
CA TYR A 109 15.33 -1.96 -4.84
C TYR A 109 16.60 -2.45 -4.15
N LEU A 110 16.48 -3.49 -3.33
CA LEU A 110 17.63 -4.16 -2.77
C LEU A 110 18.36 -4.96 -3.86
N GLU A 111 19.66 -5.17 -3.73
CA GLU A 111 20.42 -5.99 -4.70
C GLU A 111 19.90 -7.42 -4.81
N SER A 112 19.27 -7.93 -3.74
CA SER A 112 18.62 -9.25 -3.69
C SER A 112 17.23 -9.28 -4.32
N ASP A 113 16.64 -8.14 -4.67
CA ASP A 113 15.24 -8.07 -5.08
C ASP A 113 15.00 -8.74 -6.43
N PRO A 114 14.01 -9.65 -6.53
CA PRO A 114 13.56 -10.12 -7.82
C PRO A 114 12.92 -8.96 -8.59
N LYS A 115 13.62 -8.39 -9.57
CA LYS A 115 13.15 -7.22 -10.32
C LYS A 115 11.78 -7.49 -10.96
N PRO A 116 10.80 -6.56 -10.84
CA PRO A 116 9.54 -6.67 -11.55
C PRO A 116 9.79 -6.77 -13.06
N ASN A 117 8.99 -7.58 -13.74
CA ASN A 117 9.17 -7.85 -15.17
C ASN A 117 8.58 -6.76 -16.07
N LYS A 118 7.72 -5.90 -15.51
CA LYS A 118 6.96 -4.91 -16.27
C LYS A 118 7.08 -3.56 -15.59
N LYS A 119 7.46 -2.52 -16.31
CA LYS A 119 7.29 -1.14 -15.85
C LYS A 119 5.90 -0.65 -16.23
N ILE A 120 5.18 -0.03 -15.29
CA ILE A 120 3.84 0.52 -15.55
C ILE A 120 3.91 1.61 -16.63
N THR A 121 4.93 2.46 -16.56
CA THR A 121 5.20 3.56 -17.50
C THR A 121 5.37 3.06 -18.93
N GLU A 122 5.96 1.87 -19.12
CA GLU A 122 6.20 1.25 -20.43
C GLU A 122 5.03 0.43 -20.99
N LEU A 123 3.92 0.28 -20.24
CA LEU A 123 2.77 -0.47 -20.73
C LEU A 123 2.15 0.20 -21.97
N SER A 124 1.59 -0.59 -22.89
CA SER A 124 0.72 -0.04 -23.93
C SER A 124 -0.54 0.57 -23.32
N GLN A 125 -1.23 1.45 -24.06
CA GLN A 125 -2.50 2.04 -23.58
C GLN A 125 -3.51 0.97 -23.15
N ASP A 126 -3.67 -0.11 -23.93
CA ASP A 126 -4.56 -1.21 -23.59
C ASP A 126 -4.06 -2.01 -22.38
N GLY A 127 -2.76 -2.27 -22.31
CA GLY A 127 -2.13 -2.97 -21.19
C GLY A 127 -2.29 -2.21 -19.87
N TYR A 128 -2.11 -0.90 -19.90
CA TYR A 128 -2.31 -0.02 -18.75
C TYR A 128 -3.77 -0.04 -18.29
N ARG A 129 -4.73 0.12 -19.21
CA ARG A 129 -6.17 0.03 -18.87
C ARG A 129 -6.53 -1.35 -18.31
N GLN A 130 -5.95 -2.42 -18.83
CA GLN A 130 -6.17 -3.78 -18.33
C GLN A 130 -5.64 -3.95 -16.90
N LEU A 131 -4.45 -3.42 -16.63
CA LEU A 131 -3.90 -3.37 -15.27
C LEU A 131 -4.86 -2.65 -14.33
N LEU A 132 -5.23 -1.40 -14.64
CA LEU A 132 -6.11 -0.61 -13.79
C LEU A 132 -7.46 -1.31 -13.55
N ARG A 133 -8.05 -1.92 -14.58
CA ARG A 133 -9.27 -2.74 -14.43
C ARG A 133 -9.06 -3.89 -13.44
N SER A 134 -7.95 -4.63 -13.57
CA SER A 134 -7.64 -5.72 -12.66
C SER A 134 -7.49 -5.24 -11.21
N LEU A 135 -6.89 -4.07 -10.99
CA LEU A 135 -6.70 -3.48 -9.67
C LEU A 135 -8.03 -3.06 -9.06
N VAL A 136 -8.86 -2.27 -9.75
CA VAL A 136 -10.15 -1.79 -9.20
C VAL A 136 -11.19 -2.90 -9.00
N THR A 137 -10.98 -4.08 -9.60
CA THR A 137 -11.85 -5.27 -9.42
C THR A 137 -11.37 -6.24 -8.34
N GLN A 138 -10.31 -5.92 -7.61
CA GLN A 138 -9.83 -6.79 -6.53
C GLN A 138 -10.90 -6.99 -5.44
N ASN A 139 -10.90 -8.17 -4.83
CA ASN A 139 -11.90 -8.55 -3.82
C ASN A 139 -11.82 -7.68 -2.55
N LEU A 140 -10.72 -6.97 -2.33
CA LEU A 140 -10.53 -6.04 -1.22
C LEU A 140 -11.69 -5.05 -1.09
N PHE A 141 -12.16 -4.49 -2.22
CA PHE A 141 -13.22 -3.47 -2.22
C PHE A 141 -14.57 -4.04 -1.77
N ALA A 142 -14.91 -5.25 -2.19
CA ALA A 142 -16.13 -5.92 -1.77
C ALA A 142 -16.08 -6.34 -0.29
N VAL A 143 -14.94 -6.86 0.18
CA VAL A 143 -14.77 -7.26 1.58
C VAL A 143 -14.77 -6.05 2.52
N ARG A 144 -14.27 -4.90 2.07
CA ARG A 144 -14.36 -3.64 2.82
C ARG A 144 -15.81 -3.26 3.12
N GLU A 145 -16.73 -3.39 2.15
CA GLU A 145 -18.14 -3.07 2.37
C GLU A 145 -18.77 -3.95 3.44
N GLN A 146 -18.45 -5.24 3.44
CA GLN A 146 -18.91 -6.20 4.45
C GLN A 146 -18.35 -5.86 5.84
N LEU A 147 -17.05 -5.55 5.92
CA LEU A 147 -16.41 -5.15 7.18
C LEU A 147 -17.01 -3.84 7.72
N ALA A 148 -17.26 -2.86 6.85
CA ALA A 148 -17.88 -1.59 7.23
C ALA A 148 -19.32 -1.79 7.74
N ALA A 149 -20.10 -2.69 7.13
CA ALA A 149 -21.45 -3.03 7.59
C ALA A 149 -21.41 -3.65 9.00
N LEU A 150 -20.50 -4.59 9.26
CA LEU A 150 -20.34 -5.20 10.59
C LEU A 150 -19.94 -4.18 11.67
N LEU A 151 -19.11 -3.19 11.31
CA LEU A 151 -18.76 -2.10 12.22
C LEU A 151 -19.97 -1.23 12.55
N ALA A 152 -20.84 -0.94 11.58
CA ALA A 152 -22.04 -0.14 11.78
C ALA A 152 -23.12 -0.86 12.61
N GLU A 153 -23.17 -2.20 12.53
CA GLU A 153 -24.12 -3.04 13.29
C GLU A 153 -23.65 -3.39 14.70
N ASP A 154 -22.52 -2.82 15.15
CA ASP A 154 -21.90 -3.16 16.43
C ASP A 154 -21.64 -4.67 16.61
N ALA A 155 -21.19 -5.35 15.55
CA ALA A 155 -20.93 -6.79 15.57
C ALA A 155 -19.96 -7.25 16.67
N SER A 156 -20.03 -8.54 17.02
CA SER A 156 -19.16 -9.14 18.03
C SER A 156 -17.68 -9.08 17.63
N PHE A 157 -16.78 -9.15 18.63
CA PHE A 157 -15.33 -9.18 18.39
C PHE A 157 -14.94 -10.33 17.44
N GLU A 158 -15.54 -11.51 17.62
CA GLU A 158 -15.28 -12.68 16.77
C GLU A 158 -15.70 -12.46 15.31
N ALA A 159 -16.88 -11.87 15.08
CA ALA A 159 -17.34 -11.56 13.73
C ALA A 159 -16.42 -10.55 13.03
N LEU A 160 -15.96 -9.53 13.77
CA LEU A 160 -15.01 -8.54 13.27
C LEU A 160 -13.62 -9.14 13.00
N ASP A 161 -13.13 -10.04 13.84
CA ASP A 161 -11.85 -10.76 13.63
C ASP A 161 -11.91 -11.62 12.36
N ILE A 162 -13.01 -12.35 12.15
CA ILE A 162 -13.24 -13.15 10.94
C ILE A 162 -13.24 -12.26 9.69
N ALA A 163 -13.98 -11.15 9.72
CA ALA A 163 -14.07 -10.22 8.60
C ALA A 163 -12.72 -9.53 8.31
N PHE A 164 -11.97 -9.17 9.36
CA PHE A 164 -10.63 -8.62 9.22
C PHE A 164 -9.67 -9.63 8.54
N ARG A 165 -9.72 -10.92 8.90
CA ARG A 165 -8.88 -11.94 8.26
C ARG A 165 -9.16 -12.07 6.77
N GLU A 166 -10.42 -11.99 6.37
CA GLU A 166 -10.79 -11.96 4.94
C GLU A 166 -10.27 -10.69 4.26
N PHE A 167 -10.41 -9.53 4.92
CA PHE A 167 -9.90 -8.26 4.42
C PHE A 167 -8.38 -8.32 4.21
N PHE A 168 -7.65 -8.86 5.18
CA PHE A 168 -6.20 -9.02 5.12
C PHE A 168 -5.76 -9.93 3.97
N VAL A 169 -6.40 -11.09 3.79
CA VAL A 169 -6.11 -11.99 2.66
C VAL A 169 -6.44 -11.32 1.32
N ALA A 170 -7.52 -10.52 1.25
CA ALA A 170 -7.88 -9.78 0.05
C ALA A 170 -6.88 -8.65 -0.27
N TYR A 171 -6.32 -8.00 0.75
CA TYR A 171 -5.21 -7.05 0.62
C TYR A 171 -3.95 -7.74 0.08
N GLU A 172 -3.56 -8.88 0.63
CA GLU A 172 -2.36 -9.61 0.16
C GLU A 172 -2.49 -10.04 -1.31
N LEU A 173 -3.71 -10.34 -1.78
CA LEU A 173 -3.99 -10.60 -3.19
C LEU A 173 -3.82 -9.34 -4.07
N LEU A 174 -4.21 -8.17 -3.59
CA LEU A 174 -3.94 -6.89 -4.27
C LEU A 174 -2.43 -6.64 -4.35
N GLU A 175 -1.71 -6.81 -3.24
CA GLU A 175 -0.24 -6.65 -3.19
C GLU A 175 0.46 -7.64 -4.14
N LEU A 176 -0.02 -8.88 -4.24
CA LEU A 176 0.46 -9.86 -5.22
C LEU A 176 0.17 -9.46 -6.67
N ALA A 177 -0.98 -8.85 -6.95
CA ALA A 177 -1.32 -8.38 -8.29
C ALA A 177 -0.37 -7.26 -8.78
N LEU A 178 0.18 -6.48 -7.84
CA LEU A 178 1.15 -5.41 -8.11
C LEU A 178 2.60 -5.92 -8.18
N GLU A 179 2.90 -7.12 -7.68
CA GLU A 179 4.28 -7.59 -7.48
C GLU A 179 5.13 -7.70 -8.76
N ASP A 180 4.50 -8.03 -9.89
CA ASP A 180 5.17 -8.12 -11.19
C ASP A 180 5.34 -6.76 -11.88
N TYR A 181 4.84 -5.68 -11.28
CA TYR A 181 4.88 -4.32 -11.81
C TYR A 181 5.85 -3.44 -11.02
N HIS A 182 6.70 -2.72 -11.75
CA HIS A 182 7.51 -1.63 -11.23
C HIS A 182 6.77 -0.31 -11.49
N TYR A 183 6.58 0.45 -10.43
CA TYR A 183 6.15 1.84 -10.49
C TYR A 183 7.03 2.64 -9.55
N ASP A 184 7.60 3.70 -10.08
CA ASP A 184 8.32 4.72 -9.33
C ASP A 184 7.64 6.04 -9.67
N PRO A 185 6.94 6.67 -8.70
CA PRO A 185 6.22 7.92 -8.93
C PRO A 185 7.16 9.08 -9.28
N ASP A 186 8.45 8.96 -8.94
CA ASP A 186 9.49 9.95 -9.23
C ASP A 186 10.28 9.60 -10.52
N GLU A 187 9.90 8.53 -11.24
CA GLU A 187 10.58 8.12 -12.48
C GLU A 187 10.50 9.25 -13.53
N GLY A 188 11.65 9.83 -13.86
CA GLY A 188 11.76 10.95 -14.80
C GLY A 188 11.71 12.35 -14.15
N LEU A 189 11.56 12.44 -12.82
CA LEU A 189 11.87 13.65 -12.06
C LEU A 189 13.39 13.73 -11.84
N GLU A 190 14.13 14.01 -12.92
CA GLU A 190 15.56 14.26 -12.83
C GLU A 190 15.80 15.51 -11.97
N ILE A 191 16.63 15.38 -10.93
CA ILE A 191 17.08 16.53 -10.15
C ILE A 191 17.75 17.51 -11.12
N ASN A 192 17.30 18.77 -11.11
CA ASN A 192 17.93 19.82 -11.91
C ASN A 192 19.45 19.78 -11.69
N PRO A 193 20.29 19.71 -12.75
CA PRO A 193 21.74 19.64 -12.62
C PRO A 193 22.35 20.66 -11.66
N GLU A 194 21.78 21.87 -11.59
CA GLU A 194 22.23 22.93 -10.67
C GLU A 194 21.99 22.54 -9.20
N PHE A 195 20.82 21.96 -8.90
CA PHE A 195 20.47 21.49 -7.56
C PHE A 195 21.26 20.22 -7.17
N ALA A 196 21.57 19.35 -8.14
CA ALA A 196 22.43 18.19 -7.91
C ALA A 196 23.86 18.61 -7.55
N GLU A 197 24.38 19.68 -8.16
CA GLU A 197 25.69 20.24 -7.83
C GLU A 197 25.71 20.88 -6.43
N GLU A 198 24.63 21.58 -6.05
CA GLU A 198 24.47 22.13 -4.70
C GLU A 198 24.38 21.04 -3.64
N LEU A 199 23.59 19.98 -3.86
CA LEU A 199 23.53 18.81 -2.99
C LEU A 199 24.91 18.15 -2.84
N GLY A 200 25.67 18.04 -3.93
CA GLY A 200 27.04 17.53 -3.90
C GLY A 200 27.99 18.38 -3.04
N LYS A 201 27.85 19.72 -3.09
CA LYS A 201 28.60 20.65 -2.25
C LYS A 201 28.23 20.52 -0.78
N VAL A 202 26.95 20.38 -0.46
CA VAL A 202 26.45 20.18 0.90
C VAL A 202 26.94 18.84 1.48
N ASP A 203 26.82 17.74 0.75
CA ASP A 203 27.30 16.42 1.20
C ASP A 203 28.83 16.41 1.41
N ALA A 204 29.60 17.03 0.51
CA ALA A 204 31.03 17.19 0.67
C ALA A 204 31.40 18.05 1.90
N HIS A 205 30.65 19.13 2.14
CA HIS A 205 30.84 19.97 3.32
C HIS A 205 30.57 19.21 4.61
N LEU A 206 29.47 18.45 4.68
CA LEU A 206 29.10 17.63 5.83
C LEU A 206 30.13 16.51 6.09
N LYS A 207 30.58 15.81 5.05
CA LYS A 207 31.64 14.79 5.15
C LYS A 207 32.98 15.36 5.61
N ALA A 208 33.25 16.63 5.32
CA ALA A 208 34.43 17.34 5.80
C ALA A 208 34.31 17.86 7.25
N GLY A 209 33.23 17.53 7.96
CA GLY A 209 32.97 17.99 9.33
C GLY A 209 32.31 19.37 9.39
N GLY A 210 31.65 19.78 8.31
CA GLY A 210 30.84 21.00 8.23
C GLY A 210 29.73 21.02 9.28
N LYS A 211 29.36 22.23 9.69
CA LYS A 211 28.34 22.44 10.73
C LYS A 211 26.97 22.06 10.19
N THR A 212 26.27 21.16 10.86
CA THR A 212 24.83 20.96 10.68
C THR A 212 24.09 21.92 11.59
N TYR A 213 23.06 22.57 11.05
CA TYR A 213 22.14 23.36 11.85
C TYR A 213 20.94 22.50 12.19
N SER A 214 20.51 22.56 13.45
CA SER A 214 19.24 22.00 13.89
C SER A 214 18.07 22.80 13.32
N LEU A 215 16.90 22.18 13.23
CA LEU A 215 15.69 22.89 12.80
C LEU A 215 15.38 24.06 13.74
N GLU A 216 15.61 23.90 15.05
CA GLU A 216 15.45 24.99 16.02
C GLU A 216 16.36 26.20 15.73
N GLU A 217 17.62 25.98 15.38
CA GLU A 217 18.56 27.06 15.02
C GLU A 217 18.15 27.82 13.73
N VAL A 218 17.57 27.11 12.77
CA VAL A 218 17.07 27.72 11.52
C VAL A 218 15.81 28.55 11.77
N PHE A 219 14.93 28.10 12.67
CA PHE A 219 13.73 28.86 13.04
C PHE A 219 14.07 30.14 13.81
N GLU A 220 15.06 30.11 14.71
CA GLU A 220 15.52 31.30 15.44
C GLU A 220 16.14 32.36 14.51
N GLU A 221 16.81 31.94 13.42
CA GLU A 221 17.32 32.88 12.39
C GLU A 221 16.19 33.52 11.55
N LEU A 222 15.13 32.77 11.23
CA LEU A 222 14.01 33.25 10.42
C LEU A 222 13.02 34.14 11.19
N GLU A 223 12.91 34.00 12.51
CA GLU A 223 12.11 34.89 13.37
C GLU A 223 12.86 36.18 13.77
N GLY A 224 14.16 36.27 13.45
CA GLY A 224 15.02 37.41 13.76
C GLY A 224 15.15 38.47 12.65
N GLU A 225 14.55 38.26 11.47
CA GLU A 225 14.40 39.24 10.36
C GLU A 225 13.03 39.92 10.38
#